data_AF-B8KPT4-F1
#
_entry.id   AF-B8KPT4-F1
#
_cell.length_a   1.000
_cell.length_b   1.000
_cell.length_c   1.000
_cell.angle_alpha   90.00
_cell.angle_beta   90.00
_cell.angle_gamma   90.00
#
_symmetry.space_group_name_H-M   'P 1'
#
loop_
_entity.id
_entity.type
_entity.pdbx_description
1 polymer ?
#
loop_
_entity_poly.entity_id
_entity_poly.type
_entity_poly.pdbx_seq_one_letter_code
_entity_poly.pdbx_strand_id
1 'polypeptide(L)'
;MAQAAFPGITGIVAMQNARNRLTKGFVTLASSFCVSLGVAAQGSDDLQWSVTPYLWASTTELDLSFRDVTISPETISFRDLVDTLDAAFMVQTEVGRGNWSGFADLTYLKTSSTDARNQLSIDIDSTQVFLDAAVAYWPQGVGSSLNVFGGLRHSGFDNDFGFTAVNTDRPTAVRSSDKAYYDVLLGFRYQTPVSERWQLRTYADYAFGDSDGIFVVRGSFAYAFGKSRQNHALIGYQYKEAEFTDGDLSNAFSYYGPVAGVEFSF
;
A
#
# COMPACT_ATOMS: atom_id res chain seq x y z
N MET A 1 2.56 33.29 -16.68
CA MET A 1 2.92 31.90 -16.33
C MET A 1 2.53 31.70 -14.90
N ALA A 2 1.32 31.17 -14.67
CA ALA A 2 0.77 30.98 -13.34
C ALA A 2 1.12 29.56 -12.88
N GLN A 3 1.83 29.49 -11.75
CA GLN A 3 2.29 28.28 -11.09
C GLN A 3 1.08 27.63 -10.43
N ALA A 4 0.72 26.42 -10.87
CA ALA A 4 -0.36 25.65 -10.27
C ALA A 4 0.03 25.32 -8.82
N ALA A 5 -0.80 25.76 -7.89
CA ALA A 5 -0.70 25.40 -6.48
C ALA A 5 -0.97 23.89 -6.35
N PHE A 6 -0.06 23.14 -5.72
CA PHE A 6 -0.36 21.82 -5.15
C PHE A 6 -1.21 22.03 -3.89
N PRO A 7 -2.47 21.58 -3.85
CA PRO A 7 -3.34 21.74 -2.67
C PRO A 7 -3.06 20.76 -1.51
N GLY A 8 -2.19 19.74 -1.70
CA GLY A 8 -2.03 18.58 -0.80
C GLY A 8 -1.42 18.93 0.54
N ILE A 9 -0.83 20.12 0.54
CA ILE A 9 -0.31 20.85 1.68
C ILE A 9 -1.43 21.17 2.69
N THR A 10 -2.70 21.30 2.25
CA THR A 10 -3.80 21.68 3.15
C THR A 10 -4.32 20.49 3.96
N GLY A 11 -4.39 19.30 3.36
CA GLY A 11 -4.86 18.08 4.04
C GLY A 11 -3.88 17.57 5.09
N ILE A 12 -2.57 17.64 4.81
CA ILE A 12 -1.52 17.20 5.73
C ILE A 12 -1.32 18.19 6.89
N VAL A 13 -1.48 19.50 6.63
CA VAL A 13 -1.40 20.54 7.68
C VAL A 13 -2.64 20.52 8.59
N ALA A 14 -3.81 20.09 8.10
CA ALA A 14 -5.03 19.96 8.90
C ALA A 14 -4.95 18.89 10.02
N MET A 15 -4.00 17.95 9.96
CA MET A 15 -3.75 16.95 11.00
C MET A 15 -3.02 17.49 12.25
N GLN A 16 -2.77 18.80 12.34
CA GLN A 16 -2.04 19.40 13.46
C GLN A 16 -3.01 20.01 14.48
N ASN A 17 -3.69 19.16 15.27
CA ASN A 17 -3.94 19.44 16.69
C ASN A 17 -4.61 18.25 17.39
N ALA A 18 -3.80 17.43 18.07
CA ALA A 18 -3.98 17.03 19.48
C ALA A 18 -3.51 15.58 19.75
N ARG A 19 -2.27 15.44 20.21
CA ARG A 19 -1.93 15.03 21.59
C ARG A 19 -0.48 14.57 21.65
N ASN A 20 0.34 15.39 22.31
CA ASN A 20 1.55 14.91 22.95
C ASN A 20 1.17 13.82 23.95
N ARG A 21 1.69 12.61 23.76
CA ARG A 21 2.15 11.72 24.82
C ARG A 21 2.90 10.54 24.19
N LEU A 22 4.18 10.45 24.56
CA LEU A 22 4.94 9.25 24.93
C LEU A 22 4.40 7.95 24.28
N THR A 23 5.22 7.15 23.61
CA THR A 23 6.28 6.40 24.31
C THR A 23 7.27 5.82 23.29
N LYS A 24 8.56 5.96 23.58
CA LYS A 24 9.62 5.09 23.04
C LYS A 24 9.34 3.66 23.49
N GLY A 25 9.36 2.70 22.57
CA GLY A 25 9.47 1.29 22.90
C GLY A 25 8.45 0.43 22.16
N PHE A 26 8.93 -0.28 21.14
CA PHE A 26 8.86 -1.75 21.03
C PHE A 26 9.24 -2.16 19.61
N VAL A 27 10.53 -2.04 19.27
CA VAL A 27 11.13 -2.86 18.22
C VAL A 27 11.66 -4.11 18.91
N THR A 28 10.78 -5.08 19.17
CA THR A 28 11.15 -6.50 19.35
C THR A 28 9.87 -7.34 19.26
N LEU A 29 9.58 -7.89 18.09
CA LEU A 29 8.92 -9.20 18.02
C LEU A 29 9.38 -9.92 16.75
N ALA A 30 10.64 -10.33 16.78
CA ALA A 30 11.07 -11.48 16.02
C ALA A 30 10.96 -12.71 16.93
N SER A 31 10.57 -13.83 16.31
CA SER A 31 10.65 -15.22 16.79
C SER A 31 9.39 -15.83 17.42
N SER A 32 8.91 -16.84 16.69
CA SER A 32 8.07 -17.96 17.14
C SER A 32 6.56 -17.78 17.06
N PHE A 33 6.03 -17.80 15.83
CA PHE A 33 4.72 -18.41 15.58
C PHE A 33 4.93 -19.76 14.87
N CYS A 34 5.29 -20.78 15.65
CA CYS A 34 5.14 -22.17 15.21
C CYS A 34 3.67 -22.54 15.37
N VAL A 35 2.85 -22.34 14.33
CA VAL A 35 1.56 -23.03 14.25
C VAL A 35 1.87 -24.46 13.83
N SER A 36 1.72 -25.39 14.78
CA SER A 36 1.60 -26.81 14.48
C SER A 36 0.28 -27.05 13.75
N LEU A 37 0.26 -26.88 12.43
CA LEU A 37 -0.85 -27.35 11.59
C LEU A 37 -0.74 -28.88 11.52
N GLY A 38 -1.75 -29.56 12.06
CA GLY A 38 -1.87 -31.01 11.99
C GLY A 38 -1.84 -31.47 10.53
N VAL A 39 -0.95 -32.41 10.24
CA VAL A 39 -0.77 -33.01 8.92
C VAL A 39 -1.95 -33.93 8.64
N ALA A 40 -2.92 -33.47 7.84
CA ALA A 40 -3.84 -34.33 7.11
C ALA A 40 -3.36 -34.38 5.65
N ALA A 41 -2.84 -35.54 5.25
CA ALA A 41 -2.29 -35.80 3.92
C ALA A 41 -3.38 -36.07 2.88
N GLN A 42 -3.20 -35.53 1.67
CA GLN A 42 -3.22 -36.24 0.37
C GLN A 42 -3.34 -35.25 -0.81
N GLY A 43 -2.38 -35.33 -1.75
CA GLY A 43 -2.36 -34.57 -3.02
C GLY A 43 -1.08 -33.74 -3.13
N SER A 44 -0.24 -34.02 -4.15
CA SER A 44 1.11 -33.44 -4.41
C SER A 44 1.50 -32.30 -3.46
N ASP A 45 2.09 -32.72 -2.33
CA ASP A 45 2.29 -31.91 -1.13
C ASP A 45 3.59 -31.10 -1.21
N ASP A 46 3.94 -30.68 -2.42
CA ASP A 46 5.17 -29.95 -2.70
C ASP A 46 5.00 -28.50 -2.23
N LEU A 47 6.06 -28.00 -1.60
CA LEU A 47 6.14 -26.61 -1.17
C LEU A 47 6.25 -25.72 -2.42
N GLN A 48 5.27 -24.84 -2.61
CA GLN A 48 5.27 -23.84 -3.66
C GLN A 48 5.69 -22.51 -3.05
N TRP A 49 6.57 -21.78 -3.72
CA TRP A 49 6.85 -20.40 -3.35
C TRP A 49 6.96 -19.50 -4.57
N SER A 50 6.56 -18.25 -4.40
CA SER A 50 6.62 -17.26 -5.46
C SER A 50 7.08 -15.90 -4.94
N VAL A 51 7.68 -15.13 -5.85
CA VAL A 51 8.09 -13.75 -5.63
C VAL A 51 7.61 -12.92 -6.81
N THR A 52 6.94 -11.83 -6.51
CA THR A 52 6.29 -10.95 -7.48
C THR A 52 6.73 -9.51 -7.22
N PRO A 53 7.86 -9.07 -7.79
CA PRO A 53 8.11 -7.64 -7.97
C PRO A 53 7.03 -7.03 -8.86
N TYR A 54 6.53 -5.87 -8.48
CA TYR A 54 5.53 -5.15 -9.25
C TYR A 54 5.71 -3.63 -9.17
N LEU A 55 4.92 -2.92 -9.97
CA LEU A 55 4.77 -1.48 -9.94
C LEU A 55 3.28 -1.17 -9.99
N TRP A 56 2.83 -0.29 -9.10
CA TRP A 56 1.52 0.32 -9.15
C TRP A 56 1.68 1.81 -9.40
N ALA A 57 1.25 2.26 -10.58
CA ALA A 57 1.31 3.65 -10.98
C ALA A 57 0.01 4.36 -10.60
N SER A 58 -0.15 4.68 -9.32
CA SER A 58 -1.39 5.25 -8.78
C SER A 58 -1.51 6.76 -9.01
N THR A 59 -2.71 7.18 -9.38
CA THR A 59 -3.24 8.53 -9.18
C THR A 59 -3.97 8.55 -7.83
N THR A 60 -3.84 9.66 -7.10
CA THR A 60 -4.45 9.87 -5.79
C THR A 60 -5.47 11.00 -5.87
N GLU A 61 -6.66 10.76 -5.34
CA GLU A 61 -7.72 11.73 -5.12
C GLU A 61 -7.94 11.87 -3.60
N LEU A 62 -8.04 13.12 -3.15
CA LEU A 62 -8.23 13.46 -1.75
C LEU A 62 -9.52 14.26 -1.59
N ASP A 63 -10.44 13.69 -0.82
CA ASP A 63 -11.67 14.35 -0.39
C ASP A 63 -11.56 14.72 1.09
N LEU A 64 -11.44 16.03 1.35
CA LEU A 64 -11.39 16.59 2.71
C LEU A 64 -12.75 17.14 3.11
N SER A 65 -13.28 16.68 4.24
CA SER A 65 -14.53 17.19 4.80
C SER A 65 -14.34 17.66 6.23
N PHE A 66 -14.77 18.90 6.52
CA PHE A 66 -14.78 19.46 7.87
C PHE A 66 -16.19 19.92 8.23
N ARG A 67 -16.81 19.32 9.25
CA ARG A 67 -18.19 19.63 9.68
C ARG A 67 -19.21 19.63 8.53
N ASP A 68 -19.19 18.57 7.71
CA ASP A 68 -20.07 18.38 6.56
C ASP A 68 -19.93 19.43 5.42
N VAL A 69 -18.84 20.21 5.42
CA VAL A 69 -18.46 21.09 4.31
C VAL A 69 -17.26 20.47 3.58
N THR A 70 -17.46 20.05 2.33
CA THR A 70 -16.39 19.58 1.45
C THR A 70 -15.47 20.74 1.10
N ILE A 71 -14.21 20.63 1.50
CA ILE A 71 -13.14 21.53 1.09
C ILE A 71 -12.56 20.91 -0.18
N SER A 72 -12.62 21.65 -1.29
CA SER A 72 -12.40 21.21 -2.68
C SER A 72 -11.57 19.93 -2.89
N PRO A 73 -12.06 18.99 -3.74
CA PRO A 73 -11.31 17.78 -4.07
C PRO A 73 -9.99 18.13 -4.74
N GLU A 74 -8.94 17.42 -4.35
CA GLU A 74 -7.62 17.53 -4.97
C GLU A 74 -7.24 16.22 -5.64
N THR A 75 -6.60 16.34 -6.81
CA THR A 75 -6.08 15.20 -7.56
C THR A 75 -4.58 15.34 -7.76
N ILE A 76 -3.82 14.32 -7.38
CA ILE A 76 -2.39 14.18 -7.59
C ILE A 76 -2.17 13.01 -8.55
N SER A 77 -1.58 13.28 -9.72
CA SER A 77 -1.35 12.23 -10.71
C SER A 77 -0.08 11.43 -10.43
N PHE A 78 -0.01 10.19 -10.94
CA PHE A 78 1.23 9.41 -10.86
C PHE A 78 2.46 10.13 -11.41
N ARG A 79 2.28 10.98 -12.44
CA ARG A 79 3.37 11.73 -13.04
C ARG A 79 4.00 12.70 -12.05
N ASP A 80 3.18 13.39 -11.28
CA ASP A 80 3.63 14.33 -10.26
C ASP A 80 4.34 13.58 -9.10
N LEU A 81 3.90 12.35 -8.79
CA LEU A 81 4.59 11.48 -7.85
C LEU A 81 5.98 11.06 -8.35
N VAL A 82 6.11 10.67 -9.63
CA VAL A 82 7.41 10.27 -10.21
C VAL A 82 8.39 11.44 -10.26
N ASP A 83 7.92 12.66 -10.50
CA ASP A 83 8.78 13.85 -10.54
C ASP A 83 9.41 14.18 -9.16
N THR A 84 8.81 13.68 -8.09
CA THR A 84 9.28 13.83 -6.70
C THR A 84 9.80 12.51 -6.11
N LEU A 85 9.91 11.45 -6.90
CA LEU A 85 10.25 10.12 -6.43
C LEU A 85 11.76 9.92 -6.27
N ASP A 86 12.21 9.67 -5.05
CA ASP A 86 13.60 9.26 -4.77
C ASP A 86 13.78 7.75 -4.93
N ALA A 87 12.83 6.97 -4.41
CA ALA A 87 12.88 5.51 -4.43
C ALA A 87 11.48 4.91 -4.32
N ALA A 88 11.22 3.86 -5.10
CA ALA A 88 10.05 3.01 -4.95
C ALA A 88 10.47 1.53 -5.01
N PHE A 89 9.86 0.73 -4.15
CA PHE A 89 10.05 -0.72 -4.16
C PHE A 89 8.75 -1.41 -3.78
N MET A 90 8.28 -2.34 -4.62
CA MET A 90 7.06 -3.10 -4.35
C MET A 90 7.30 -4.57 -4.67
N VAL A 91 7.03 -5.44 -3.70
CA VAL A 91 7.24 -6.88 -3.84
C VAL A 91 6.21 -7.64 -3.01
N GLN A 92 5.66 -8.69 -3.61
CA GLN A 92 4.87 -9.69 -2.90
C GLN A 92 5.63 -11.01 -2.88
N THR A 93 5.57 -11.72 -1.76
CA THR A 93 6.08 -13.08 -1.62
C THR A 93 4.98 -13.98 -1.11
N GLU A 94 4.93 -15.22 -1.59
CA GLU A 94 3.98 -16.22 -1.12
C GLU A 94 4.65 -17.57 -0.98
N VAL A 95 4.29 -18.31 0.06
CA VAL A 95 4.73 -19.68 0.30
C VAL A 95 3.54 -20.52 0.73
N GLY A 96 3.35 -21.68 0.12
CA GLY A 96 2.17 -22.50 0.37
C GLY A 96 2.42 -23.99 0.18
N ARG A 97 1.59 -24.77 0.88
CA ARG A 97 1.59 -26.22 0.81
C ARG A 97 0.20 -26.75 1.11
N GLY A 98 -0.24 -27.75 0.34
CA GLY A 98 -1.58 -28.32 0.47
C GLY A 98 -2.65 -27.25 0.25
N ASN A 99 -3.47 -26.99 1.27
CA ASN A 99 -4.58 -26.01 1.23
C ASN A 99 -4.24 -24.65 1.84
N TRP A 100 -3.03 -24.44 2.34
CA TRP A 100 -2.66 -23.24 3.08
C TRP A 100 -1.48 -22.53 2.42
N SER A 101 -1.56 -21.20 2.33
CA SER A 101 -0.39 -20.36 2.01
C SER A 101 -0.29 -19.19 2.97
N GLY A 102 0.93 -18.68 3.14
CA GLY A 102 1.19 -17.39 3.77
C GLY A 102 1.81 -16.46 2.75
N PHE A 103 1.42 -15.19 2.78
CA PHE A 103 1.98 -14.17 1.90
C PHE A 103 2.33 -12.90 2.67
N ALA A 104 3.28 -12.16 2.09
CA ALA A 104 3.62 -10.81 2.51
C ALA A 104 3.71 -9.89 1.29
N ASP A 105 3.14 -8.68 1.38
CA ASP A 105 3.25 -7.62 0.37
C ASP A 105 3.89 -6.40 1.02
N LEU A 106 5.02 -5.97 0.48
CA LEU A 106 5.76 -4.80 0.93
C LEU A 106 5.74 -3.74 -0.17
N THR A 107 5.25 -2.56 0.17
CA THR A 107 5.36 -1.34 -0.64
C THR A 107 6.15 -0.30 0.14
N TYR A 108 7.25 0.16 -0.44
CA TYR A 108 8.09 1.25 0.06
C TYR A 108 8.09 2.38 -0.96
N LEU A 109 7.82 3.60 -0.49
CA LEU A 109 7.84 4.79 -1.31
C LEU A 109 8.58 5.90 -0.57
N LYS A 110 9.54 6.53 -1.25
CA LYS A 110 10.23 7.71 -0.75
C LYS A 110 10.14 8.83 -1.78
N THR A 111 9.65 9.99 -1.35
CA THR A 111 9.53 11.17 -2.20
C THR A 111 10.17 12.39 -1.53
N SER A 112 10.74 13.27 -2.34
CA SER A 112 11.30 14.56 -1.94
C SER A 112 10.77 15.66 -2.87
N SER A 113 10.34 16.79 -2.30
CA SER A 113 9.82 17.92 -3.08
C SER A 113 10.16 19.25 -2.42
N THR A 114 10.45 20.26 -3.24
CA THR A 114 10.68 21.64 -2.80
C THR A 114 9.66 22.56 -3.45
N ASP A 115 8.82 23.18 -2.64
CA ASP A 115 7.76 24.09 -3.08
C ASP A 115 8.12 25.53 -2.65
N ALA A 116 8.46 26.39 -3.60
CA ALA A 116 8.78 27.79 -3.34
C ALA A 116 7.55 28.68 -3.53
N ARG A 117 7.04 29.28 -2.44
CA ARG A 117 5.90 30.21 -2.46
C ARG A 117 6.25 31.55 -1.79
N ASN A 118 6.11 32.65 -2.53
CA ASN A 118 6.47 34.00 -2.07
C ASN A 118 7.94 34.08 -1.57
N GLN A 119 8.15 34.55 -0.34
CA GLN A 119 9.45 34.60 0.35
C GLN A 119 9.68 33.36 1.23
N LEU A 120 9.04 32.22 0.96
CA LEU A 120 9.15 31.00 1.75
C LEU A 120 9.35 29.79 0.83
N SER A 121 10.43 29.03 1.04
CA SER A 121 10.65 27.71 0.46
C SER A 121 10.23 26.66 1.47
N ILE A 122 9.50 25.63 1.01
CA ILE A 122 9.09 24.49 1.81
C ILE A 122 9.71 23.24 1.21
N ASP A 123 10.58 22.58 1.96
CA ASP A 123 11.17 21.29 1.62
C ASP A 123 10.37 20.18 2.31
N ILE A 124 10.00 19.15 1.57
CA ILE A 124 9.18 18.03 2.05
C ILE A 124 9.88 16.74 1.71
N ASP A 125 10.23 15.96 2.73
CA ASP A 125 10.74 14.59 2.60
C ASP A 125 9.71 13.63 3.18
N SER A 126 9.22 12.68 2.38
CA SER A 126 8.18 11.72 2.79
C SER A 126 8.66 10.29 2.56
N THR A 127 8.48 9.43 3.57
CA THR A 127 8.72 7.99 3.51
C THR A 127 7.45 7.25 3.91
N GLN A 128 7.01 6.33 3.07
CA GLN A 128 5.81 5.53 3.27
C GLN A 128 6.16 4.05 3.18
N VAL A 129 5.65 3.27 4.14
CA VAL A 129 5.83 1.82 4.20
C VAL A 129 4.49 1.16 4.43
N PHE A 130 4.07 0.32 3.49
CA PHE A 130 2.91 -0.54 3.65
C PHE A 130 3.38 -1.99 3.68
N LEU A 131 2.94 -2.74 4.69
CA LEU A 131 3.25 -4.15 4.82
C LEU A 131 1.98 -4.93 5.14
N ASP A 132 1.60 -5.82 4.24
CA ASP A 132 0.55 -6.81 4.48
C ASP A 132 1.20 -8.15 4.80
N ALA A 133 0.68 -8.85 5.81
CA ALA A 133 1.08 -10.21 6.14
C ALA A 133 -0.16 -11.03 6.47
N ALA A 134 -0.42 -12.11 5.72
CA ALA A 134 -1.67 -12.86 5.85
C ALA A 134 -1.50 -14.35 5.55
N VAL A 135 -2.47 -15.13 6.04
CA VAL A 135 -2.64 -16.55 5.78
C VAL A 135 -3.87 -16.75 4.90
N ALA A 136 -3.71 -17.51 3.83
CA ALA A 136 -4.75 -17.85 2.88
C ALA A 136 -5.12 -19.33 2.95
N TYR A 137 -6.42 -19.61 2.85
CA TYR A 137 -6.99 -20.94 2.72
C TYR A 137 -7.53 -21.15 1.31
N TRP A 138 -7.07 -22.20 0.65
CA TRP A 138 -7.45 -22.62 -0.69
C TRP A 138 -8.29 -23.89 -0.61
N PRO A 139 -9.61 -23.84 -0.83
CA PRO A 139 -10.47 -25.02 -0.71
C PRO A 139 -10.06 -26.21 -1.61
N GLN A 140 -9.41 -25.92 -2.74
CA GLN A 140 -8.98 -26.90 -3.73
C GLN A 140 -7.45 -27.00 -3.85
N GLY A 141 -6.72 -26.52 -2.85
CA GLY A 141 -5.25 -26.51 -2.83
C GLY A 141 -4.64 -25.22 -3.35
N VAL A 142 -3.41 -24.93 -2.93
CA VAL A 142 -2.65 -23.73 -3.32
C VAL A 142 -2.55 -23.65 -4.85
N GLY A 143 -2.86 -22.47 -5.39
CA GLY A 143 -2.91 -22.23 -6.84
C GLY A 143 -4.26 -22.54 -7.51
N SER A 144 -5.27 -23.00 -6.78
CA SER A 144 -6.63 -23.21 -7.31
C SER A 144 -7.37 -21.90 -7.61
N SER A 145 -8.63 -21.96 -8.01
CA SER A 145 -9.35 -20.76 -8.49
C SER A 145 -9.77 -19.77 -7.41
N LEU A 146 -9.83 -20.17 -6.15
CA LEU A 146 -10.37 -19.33 -5.08
C LEU A 146 -9.55 -19.53 -3.82
N ASN A 147 -9.25 -18.44 -3.13
CA ASN A 147 -8.85 -18.47 -1.74
C ASN A 147 -9.51 -17.33 -0.97
N VAL A 148 -9.62 -17.53 0.33
CA VAL A 148 -9.92 -16.49 1.32
C VAL A 148 -8.72 -16.34 2.22
N PHE A 149 -8.45 -15.14 2.70
CA PHE A 149 -7.31 -14.89 3.56
C PHE A 149 -7.63 -13.90 4.67
N GLY A 150 -6.84 -13.97 5.72
CA GLY A 150 -6.89 -13.04 6.84
C GLY A 150 -5.48 -12.77 7.37
N GLY A 151 -5.26 -11.56 7.86
CA GLY A 151 -3.93 -11.11 8.27
C GLY A 151 -3.93 -9.75 8.94
N LEU A 152 -2.77 -9.09 8.84
CA LEU A 152 -2.53 -7.76 9.37
C LEU A 152 -1.96 -6.86 8.27
N ARG A 153 -2.34 -5.58 8.30
CA ARG A 153 -1.81 -4.51 7.47
C ARG A 153 -1.15 -3.47 8.37
N HIS A 154 0.09 -3.14 8.07
CA HIS A 154 0.82 -2.02 8.67
C HIS A 154 0.92 -0.90 7.64
N SER A 155 0.53 0.31 8.04
CA SER A 155 0.68 1.53 7.23
C SER A 155 1.49 2.55 8.00
N GLY A 156 2.74 2.80 7.59
CA GLY A 156 3.66 3.75 8.19
C GLY A 156 3.91 4.96 7.30
N PHE A 157 3.91 6.14 7.89
CA PHE A 157 4.13 7.43 7.23
C PHE A 157 5.08 8.28 8.09
N ASP A 158 6.26 8.57 7.56
CA ASP A 158 7.22 9.54 8.11
C ASP A 158 7.30 10.73 7.16
N ASN A 159 7.04 11.94 7.66
CA ASN A 159 7.11 13.17 6.87
C ASN A 159 7.92 14.24 7.60
N ASP A 160 8.95 14.76 6.94
CA ASP A 160 9.77 15.88 7.38
C ASP A 160 9.49 17.12 6.53
N PHE A 161 9.31 18.25 7.20
CA PHE A 161 9.01 19.55 6.60
C PHE A 161 10.07 20.57 7.02
N GLY A 162 10.85 21.05 6.06
CA GLY A 162 11.76 22.19 6.21
C GLY A 162 11.12 23.47 5.69
N PHE A 163 11.19 24.56 6.46
CA PHE A 163 10.69 25.87 6.05
C PHE A 163 11.84 26.86 6.00
N THR A 164 12.13 27.45 4.85
CA THR A 164 13.26 28.38 4.65
C THR A 164 12.75 29.73 4.13
N ALA A 165 13.00 30.81 4.86
CA ALA A 165 12.65 32.16 4.38
C ALA A 165 13.66 32.65 3.34
N VAL A 166 13.17 33.14 2.19
CA VAL A 166 13.98 33.78 1.14
C VAL A 166 14.67 34.99 1.76
N ASN A 167 16.01 35.02 1.67
CA ASN A 167 17.00 35.88 2.36
C ASN A 167 17.77 35.20 3.53
N THR A 168 17.59 33.90 3.74
CA THR A 168 18.35 33.12 4.74
C THR A 168 18.75 31.77 4.18
N ASP A 169 20.04 31.40 4.25
CA ASP A 169 20.54 30.08 3.80
C ASP A 169 20.28 28.95 4.83
N ARG A 170 19.35 29.14 5.78
CA ARG A 170 19.06 28.19 6.87
C ARG A 170 17.56 28.02 7.07
N PRO A 171 17.09 26.79 7.35
CA PRO A 171 15.70 26.55 7.65
C PRO A 171 15.28 27.32 8.90
N THR A 172 14.24 28.13 8.74
CA THR A 172 13.58 28.92 9.78
C THR A 172 12.78 28.03 10.74
N ALA A 173 12.29 26.88 10.27
CA ALA A 173 11.65 25.86 11.09
C ALA A 173 11.78 24.47 10.45
N VAL A 174 11.85 23.43 11.28
CA VAL A 174 11.75 22.02 10.86
C VAL A 174 10.64 21.36 11.67
N ARG A 175 9.78 20.59 11.02
CA ARG A 175 8.70 19.80 11.64
C ARG A 175 8.75 18.38 11.12
N SER A 176 8.67 17.39 12.01
CA SER A 176 8.53 15.98 11.65
C SER A 176 7.15 15.47 12.07
N SER A 177 6.63 14.49 11.35
CA SER A 177 5.36 13.83 11.61
C SER A 177 5.48 12.34 11.30
N ASP A 178 5.37 11.53 12.34
CA ASP A 178 5.50 10.07 12.29
C ASP A 178 4.14 9.46 12.67
N LYS A 179 3.52 8.71 11.76
CA LYS A 179 2.22 8.04 11.99
C LYS A 179 2.29 6.58 11.53
N ALA A 180 1.73 5.69 12.34
CA ALA A 180 1.62 4.27 12.02
C ALA A 180 0.22 3.76 12.38
N TYR A 181 -0.33 2.92 11.51
CA TYR A 181 -1.64 2.30 11.65
C TYR A 181 -1.49 0.77 11.53
N TYR A 182 -2.22 0.05 12.38
CA TYR A 182 -2.31 -1.40 12.34
C TYR A 182 -3.76 -1.84 12.18
N ASP A 183 -4.03 -2.55 11.09
CA ASP A 183 -5.36 -3.02 10.75
C ASP A 183 -5.38 -4.54 10.63
N VAL A 184 -6.51 -5.13 11.02
CA VAL A 184 -6.85 -6.51 10.66
C VAL A 184 -7.33 -6.51 9.22
N LEU A 185 -6.79 -7.42 8.42
CA LEU A 185 -7.05 -7.57 6.99
C LEU A 185 -7.88 -8.82 6.75
N LEU A 186 -8.96 -8.73 5.96
CA LEU A 186 -9.70 -9.88 5.44
C LEU A 186 -9.95 -9.70 3.95
N GLY A 187 -9.80 -10.78 3.18
CA GLY A 187 -10.01 -10.70 1.75
C GLY A 187 -10.14 -12.04 1.06
N PHE A 188 -10.25 -11.97 -0.27
CA PHE A 188 -10.30 -13.14 -1.12
C PHE A 188 -9.59 -12.88 -2.44
N ARG A 189 -9.16 -13.95 -3.09
CA ARG A 189 -8.61 -13.91 -4.44
C ARG A 189 -9.35 -14.90 -5.30
N TYR A 190 -9.68 -14.49 -6.51
CA TYR A 190 -10.28 -15.37 -7.50
C TYR A 190 -9.44 -15.37 -8.76
N GLN A 191 -9.25 -16.55 -9.36
CA GLN A 191 -8.44 -16.71 -10.54
C GLN A 191 -9.04 -17.75 -11.50
N THR A 192 -9.11 -17.39 -12.78
CA THR A 192 -9.75 -18.23 -13.80
C THR A 192 -8.98 -18.20 -15.12
N PRO A 193 -8.75 -19.37 -15.75
CA PRO A 193 -8.12 -19.40 -17.07
C PRO A 193 -9.03 -18.77 -18.11
N VAL A 194 -8.50 -17.83 -18.87
CA VAL A 194 -9.16 -17.19 -20.03
C VAL A 194 -8.74 -17.89 -21.33
N SER A 195 -7.50 -18.37 -21.38
CA SER A 195 -6.95 -19.18 -22.48
C SER A 195 -5.82 -20.08 -21.97
N GLU A 196 -5.15 -20.81 -22.86
CA GLU A 196 -4.02 -21.68 -22.50
C GLU A 196 -2.85 -20.96 -21.82
N ARG A 197 -2.70 -19.65 -22.02
CA ARG A 197 -1.60 -18.85 -21.46
C ARG A 197 -2.07 -17.63 -20.69
N TRP A 198 -3.37 -17.34 -20.66
CA TRP A 198 -3.90 -16.16 -19.97
C TRP A 198 -4.84 -16.58 -18.86
N GLN A 199 -4.66 -15.95 -17.70
CA GLN A 199 -5.53 -16.09 -16.55
C GLN A 199 -5.99 -14.71 -16.10
N LEU A 200 -7.27 -14.58 -15.77
CA LEU A 200 -7.77 -13.43 -15.04
C LEU A 200 -7.56 -13.70 -13.54
N ARG A 201 -6.93 -12.77 -12.84
CA ARG A 201 -6.72 -12.80 -11.40
C ARG A 201 -7.37 -11.56 -10.79
N THR A 202 -8.14 -11.77 -9.73
CA THR A 202 -8.75 -10.70 -8.95
C THR A 202 -8.35 -10.86 -7.49
N TYR A 203 -8.27 -9.73 -6.82
CA TYR A 203 -7.93 -9.61 -5.42
C TYR A 203 -8.84 -8.55 -4.83
N ALA A 204 -9.44 -8.82 -3.68
CA ALA A 204 -10.18 -7.83 -2.94
C ALA A 204 -9.94 -8.03 -1.43
N ASP A 205 -9.75 -6.93 -0.72
CA ASP A 205 -9.61 -6.93 0.73
C ASP A 205 -10.33 -5.75 1.38
N TYR A 206 -10.63 -5.94 2.66
CA TYR A 206 -11.05 -4.90 3.56
C TYR A 206 -10.21 -4.99 4.82
N ALA A 207 -9.63 -3.86 5.24
CA ALA A 207 -8.88 -3.74 6.48
C ALA A 207 -9.57 -2.76 7.44
N PHE A 208 -9.51 -3.07 8.73
CA PHE A 208 -10.11 -2.26 9.80
C PHE A 208 -9.32 -2.41 11.10
N GLY A 209 -9.32 -1.37 11.94
CA GLY A 209 -8.56 -1.38 13.18
C GLY A 209 -8.27 0.03 13.65
N ASP A 210 -7.03 0.48 13.42
CA ASP A 210 -6.65 1.87 13.65
C ASP A 210 -7.20 2.81 12.55
N SER A 211 -7.49 2.27 11.37
CA SER A 211 -8.25 2.96 10.30
C SER A 211 -9.75 2.69 10.41
N ASP A 212 -10.57 3.60 9.89
CA ASP A 212 -12.04 3.41 9.84
C ASP A 212 -12.46 2.41 8.75
N GLY A 213 -11.61 2.24 7.75
CA GLY A 213 -11.79 1.26 6.70
C GLY A 213 -10.79 1.49 5.57
N ILE A 214 -10.16 0.42 5.11
CA ILE A 214 -9.36 0.42 3.89
C ILE A 214 -9.90 -0.67 2.99
N PHE A 215 -10.38 -0.30 1.81
CA PHE A 215 -10.83 -1.24 0.79
C PHE A 215 -9.85 -1.27 -0.37
N VAL A 216 -9.46 -2.47 -0.82
CA VAL A 216 -8.61 -2.63 -2.00
C VAL A 216 -9.28 -3.61 -2.95
N VAL A 217 -9.29 -3.27 -4.24
CA VAL A 217 -9.67 -4.18 -5.31
C VAL A 217 -8.68 -4.10 -6.46
N ARG A 218 -8.28 -5.26 -6.98
CA ARG A 218 -7.35 -5.38 -8.10
C ARG A 218 -7.88 -6.42 -9.08
N GLY A 219 -7.83 -6.08 -10.36
CA GLY A 219 -8.04 -7.01 -11.47
C GLY A 219 -6.81 -7.05 -12.35
N SER A 220 -6.35 -8.23 -12.76
CA SER A 220 -5.12 -8.40 -13.55
C SER A 220 -5.21 -9.58 -14.50
N PHE A 221 -4.65 -9.42 -15.69
CA PHE A 221 -4.35 -10.51 -16.60
C PHE A 221 -2.93 -11.02 -16.36
N ALA A 222 -2.81 -12.33 -16.21
CA ALA A 222 -1.56 -13.04 -16.00
C ALA A 222 -1.23 -13.86 -17.24
N TYR A 223 -0.10 -13.54 -17.90
CA TYR A 223 0.43 -14.28 -19.04
C TYR A 223 1.47 -15.30 -18.57
N ALA A 224 1.20 -16.58 -18.76
CA ALA A 224 2.08 -17.67 -18.37
C ALA A 224 3.26 -17.85 -19.35
N PHE A 225 4.48 -17.87 -18.83
CA PHE A 225 5.72 -18.06 -19.58
C PHE A 225 6.71 -18.98 -18.86
N GLY A 226 7.80 -19.34 -19.54
CA GLY A 226 8.77 -20.33 -19.07
C GLY A 226 8.52 -21.72 -19.66
N LYS A 227 9.51 -22.62 -19.52
CA LYS A 227 9.47 -23.96 -20.13
C LYS A 227 8.29 -24.80 -19.63
N SER A 228 7.90 -24.60 -18.38
CA SER A 228 6.77 -25.28 -17.73
C SER A 228 5.56 -24.36 -17.51
N ARG A 229 5.57 -23.14 -18.08
CA ARG A 229 4.53 -22.11 -17.88
C ARG A 229 4.31 -21.73 -16.41
N GLN A 230 5.36 -21.80 -15.60
CA GLN A 230 5.28 -21.57 -14.16
C GLN A 230 5.31 -20.09 -13.76
N ASN A 231 5.90 -19.23 -14.60
CA ASN A 231 6.05 -17.81 -14.31
C ASN A 231 4.94 -17.00 -14.98
N HIS A 232 4.56 -15.87 -14.40
CA HIS A 232 3.47 -15.04 -14.91
C HIS A 232 3.86 -13.57 -15.05
N ALA A 233 3.64 -12.99 -16.22
CA ALA A 233 3.69 -11.55 -16.40
C ALA A 233 2.29 -10.98 -16.11
N LEU A 234 2.20 -10.00 -15.22
CA LEU A 234 0.96 -9.43 -14.73
C LEU A 234 0.77 -8.03 -15.31
N ILE A 235 -0.43 -7.76 -15.81
CA ILE A 235 -0.88 -6.41 -16.14
C ILE A 235 -2.32 -6.23 -15.68
N GLY A 236 -2.63 -5.11 -15.03
CA GLY A 236 -3.92 -4.93 -14.39
C GLY A 236 -4.19 -3.51 -13.96
N TYR A 237 -5.20 -3.38 -13.11
CA TYR A 237 -5.63 -2.13 -12.53
C TYR A 237 -5.98 -2.37 -11.06
N GLN A 238 -5.57 -1.44 -10.21
CA GLN A 238 -5.88 -1.46 -8.78
C GLN A 238 -6.62 -0.18 -8.41
N TYR A 239 -7.61 -0.34 -7.53
CA TYR A 239 -8.30 0.71 -6.80
C TYR A 239 -8.12 0.44 -5.31
N LYS A 240 -7.86 1.49 -4.53
CA LYS A 240 -7.78 1.46 -3.08
C LYS A 240 -8.48 2.70 -2.54
N GLU A 241 -9.28 2.51 -1.52
CA GLU A 241 -9.90 3.57 -0.74
C GLU A 241 -9.43 3.43 0.70
N ALA A 242 -9.10 4.54 1.34
CA ALA A 242 -8.67 4.55 2.73
C ALA A 242 -9.32 5.72 3.46
N GLU A 243 -10.08 5.39 4.50
CA GLU A 243 -10.78 6.34 5.35
C GLU A 243 -10.10 6.44 6.71
N PHE A 244 -9.87 7.68 7.15
CA PHE A 244 -9.30 7.99 8.47
C PHE A 244 -10.08 9.15 9.11
N THR A 245 -10.54 8.94 10.34
CA THR A 245 -11.19 9.97 11.17
C THR A 245 -10.30 10.34 12.34
N ASP A 246 -10.10 11.65 12.54
CA ASP A 246 -9.42 12.22 13.69
C ASP A 246 -10.27 13.37 14.26
N GLY A 247 -11.09 13.07 15.27
CA GLY A 247 -12.04 14.02 15.86
C GLY A 247 -13.19 14.38 14.91
N ASP A 248 -13.34 15.67 14.57
CA ASP A 248 -14.38 16.17 13.66
C ASP A 248 -13.93 16.17 12.18
N LEU A 249 -12.72 15.69 11.90
CA LEU A 249 -12.12 15.65 10.57
C LEU A 249 -12.21 14.22 10.02
N SER A 250 -12.88 14.04 8.88
CA SER A 250 -12.90 12.79 8.12
C SER A 250 -12.19 13.00 6.80
N ASN A 251 -11.24 12.12 6.50
CA ASN A 251 -10.44 12.15 5.28
C ASN A 251 -10.62 10.83 4.53
N ALA A 252 -11.07 10.93 3.28
CA ALA A 252 -11.13 9.80 2.36
C ALA A 252 -10.06 9.98 1.27
N PHE A 253 -9.25 8.95 1.09
CA PHE A 253 -8.23 8.90 0.05
C PHE A 253 -8.57 7.79 -0.93
N SER A 254 -8.69 8.16 -2.20
CA SER A 254 -8.94 7.25 -3.30
C SER A 254 -7.71 7.15 -4.17
N TYR A 255 -7.20 5.94 -4.36
CA TYR A 255 -6.02 5.65 -5.15
C TYR A 255 -6.40 4.70 -6.27
N TYR A 256 -6.03 5.01 -7.51
CA TYR A 256 -6.29 4.12 -8.62
C TYR A 256 -5.22 4.19 -9.68
N GLY A 257 -4.98 3.08 -10.38
CA GLY A 257 -4.05 3.11 -11.49
C GLY A 257 -3.64 1.74 -12.01
N PRO A 258 -2.89 1.72 -13.13
CA PRO A 258 -2.39 0.49 -13.70
C PRO A 258 -1.35 -0.17 -12.81
N VAL A 259 -1.38 -1.50 -12.79
CA VAL A 259 -0.40 -2.36 -12.11
C VAL A 259 0.28 -3.22 -13.16
N ALA A 260 1.59 -3.40 -13.03
CA ALA A 260 2.35 -4.35 -13.83
C ALA A 260 3.37 -5.08 -12.95
N GLY A 261 3.64 -6.35 -13.21
CA GLY A 261 4.58 -7.12 -12.41
C GLY A 261 4.99 -8.43 -13.06
N VAL A 262 5.92 -9.13 -12.43
CA VAL A 262 6.38 -10.45 -12.87
C VAL A 262 6.45 -11.38 -11.67
N GLU A 263 5.68 -12.46 -11.72
CA GLU A 263 5.68 -13.54 -10.74
C GLU A 263 6.64 -14.63 -11.19
N PHE A 264 7.59 -14.96 -10.31
CA PHE A 264 8.46 -16.12 -10.44
C PHE A 264 8.01 -17.18 -9.43
N SER A 265 7.70 -18.38 -9.92
CA SER A 265 7.23 -19.50 -9.10
C SER A 265 8.21 -20.68 -9.17
N PHE A 266 8.38 -21.36 -8.05
CA PHE A 266 9.40 -22.38 -7.82
C PHE A 266 8.85 -23.60 -7.10
#